data_AF-A0A933HVS6-F1
#
_entry.id   AF-A0A933HVS6-F1
#
_cell.length_a   1.000
_cell.length_b   1.000
_cell.length_c   1.000
_cell.angle_alpha   90.00
_cell.angle_beta   90.00
_cell.angle_gamma   90.00
#
_symmetry.space_group_name_H-M   'P 1'
#
loop_
_entity.id
_entity.type
_entity.pdbx_description
1 polymer ?
#
loop_
_entity_poly.entity_id
_entity_poly.type
_entity_poly.pdbx_seq_one_letter_code
_entity_poly.pdbx_strand_id
1 'polypeptide(L)'
;MMTEVGAQTMRRASAIILSAALLAGCAWVPPARGSRAEPDRAGAPRTGGGAPAQAPPPEPAPMAPLTVAPESGSFEAKVLEKDPEGCTWVESEGAVTVSDRETPHQAEAAAIQEARSISLRKFLGVKVTSRFMSFKEETMRGQDHLVSDIVQATRPGREIDMRVLDKGYRSVPGCEGCRYYVRLRSCIVPEPMDADKDFTVELKVSREILYEGDEAFLEITPSKDCHIYLYDTYDAGKGKKQTDLLVPSEFLSEVRLRGGQAWVYPDEEAKKRGILALTAQLPPDKPAVSVEEIRVIASKTPLPVRTYDPKIPNPRQSDDSGRAAVLRRLNNSGVNWAEDSAAISIFQRK
;
A
#
# COMPACT_ATOMS: atom_id res chain seq x y z
N MET A 1 -40.67 -45.17 -8.90
CA MET A 1 -40.45 -44.18 -7.81
C MET A 1 -39.00 -44.36 -7.37
N MET A 2 -37.96 -43.69 -7.91
CA MET A 2 -37.75 -42.24 -8.14
C MET A 2 -38.22 -41.48 -6.89
N THR A 3 -37.38 -40.90 -6.04
CA THR A 3 -36.10 -40.17 -6.26
C THR A 3 -35.28 -40.08 -4.97
N GLU A 4 -33.98 -40.36 -5.02
CA GLU A 4 -32.97 -39.84 -4.08
C GLU A 4 -32.45 -38.50 -4.63
N VAL A 5 -32.58 -37.43 -3.85
CA VAL A 5 -32.08 -36.09 -4.18
C VAL A 5 -31.11 -35.66 -3.10
N GLY A 6 -29.86 -35.40 -3.51
CA GLY A 6 -29.16 -34.19 -3.10
C GLY A 6 -28.11 -34.29 -1.99
N ALA A 7 -27.02 -35.01 -2.24
CA ALA A 7 -25.73 -34.70 -1.62
C ALA A 7 -24.87 -33.92 -2.63
N GLN A 8 -24.72 -32.61 -2.44
CA GLN A 8 -23.55 -31.80 -2.86
C GLN A 8 -23.77 -30.35 -2.43
N THR A 9 -23.45 -30.06 -1.17
CA THR A 9 -23.29 -28.68 -0.70
C THR A 9 -21.89 -28.23 -1.10
N MET A 10 -21.74 -27.65 -2.31
CA MET A 10 -20.56 -26.85 -2.65
C MET A 10 -20.51 -25.67 -1.68
N ARG A 11 -19.62 -25.73 -0.69
CA ARG A 11 -19.17 -24.55 0.05
C ARG A 11 -18.29 -23.74 -0.89
N ARG A 12 -18.89 -22.80 -1.63
CA ARG A 12 -18.17 -21.69 -2.25
C ARG A 12 -17.67 -20.78 -1.13
N ALA A 13 -16.40 -20.91 -0.77
CA ALA A 13 -15.69 -19.84 -0.09
C ALA A 13 -15.32 -18.81 -1.16
N SER A 14 -16.09 -17.74 -1.25
CA SER A 14 -15.76 -16.56 -2.04
C SER A 14 -14.58 -15.86 -1.39
N ALA A 15 -13.37 -16.21 -1.81
CA ALA A 15 -12.25 -15.28 -1.77
C ALA A 15 -12.54 -14.22 -2.83
N ILE A 16 -12.52 -12.95 -2.46
CA ILE A 16 -12.53 -11.84 -3.42
C ILE A 16 -11.08 -11.78 -3.88
N ILE A 17 -10.84 -12.37 -5.05
CA ILE A 17 -9.52 -12.88 -5.38
C ILE A 17 -8.70 -11.83 -6.14
N LEU A 18 -7.47 -11.69 -5.70
CA LEU A 18 -6.28 -11.67 -6.53
C LEU A 18 -6.22 -12.95 -7.40
N SER A 19 -7.03 -13.03 -8.46
CA SER A 19 -7.21 -14.28 -9.23
C SER A 19 -5.97 -14.61 -10.06
N ALA A 20 -5.28 -15.68 -9.67
CA ALA A 20 -4.41 -16.44 -10.56
C ALA A 20 -5.26 -17.09 -11.68
N ALA A 21 -5.37 -16.42 -12.82
CA ALA A 21 -6.16 -16.92 -13.94
C ALA A 21 -5.47 -18.14 -14.59
N LEU A 22 -6.10 -19.31 -14.50
CA LEU A 22 -5.78 -20.49 -15.30
C LEU A 22 -6.28 -20.28 -16.74
N LEU A 23 -5.41 -19.85 -17.65
CA LEU A 23 -5.70 -19.93 -19.09
C LEU A 23 -5.29 -21.30 -19.62
N ALA A 24 -6.29 -22.17 -19.82
CA ALA A 24 -6.15 -23.40 -20.58
C ALA A 24 -5.87 -23.07 -22.05
N GLY A 25 -4.87 -23.75 -22.62
CA GLY A 25 -4.24 -23.37 -23.87
C GLY A 25 -5.10 -23.47 -25.13
N CYS A 26 -4.85 -22.53 -26.03
CA CYS A 26 -4.89 -22.78 -27.46
C CYS A 26 -3.51 -22.48 -28.04
N ALA A 27 -2.90 -23.49 -28.64
CA ALA A 27 -1.62 -23.40 -29.30
C ALA A 27 -1.70 -22.41 -30.48
N TRP A 28 -0.89 -21.35 -30.45
CA TRP A 28 -0.67 -20.49 -31.59
C TRP A 28 0.66 -20.85 -32.24
N VAL A 29 0.58 -21.32 -33.48
CA VAL A 29 1.73 -21.60 -34.36
C VAL A 29 2.09 -20.30 -35.10
N PRO A 30 3.33 -19.79 -34.99
CA PRO A 30 3.75 -18.63 -35.77
C PRO A 30 4.06 -19.03 -37.23
N PRO A 31 3.66 -18.24 -38.24
CA PRO A 31 4.09 -18.46 -39.60
C PRO A 31 5.54 -18.01 -39.83
N ALA A 32 6.26 -18.83 -40.59
CA ALA A 32 7.64 -18.63 -41.01
C ALA A 32 7.84 -17.29 -41.73
N ARG A 33 8.84 -16.51 -41.29
CA ARG A 33 9.21 -15.25 -41.93
C ARG A 33 10.35 -15.51 -42.91
N GLY A 34 10.04 -15.43 -44.20
CA GLY A 34 10.97 -15.58 -45.30
C GLY A 34 12.03 -14.48 -45.32
N SER A 35 13.25 -14.90 -45.63
CA SER A 35 14.40 -14.07 -45.96
C SER A 35 14.17 -13.32 -47.28
N ARG A 36 14.39 -12.00 -47.28
CA ARG A 36 14.71 -11.28 -48.50
C ARG A 36 15.86 -10.32 -48.23
N ALA A 37 17.00 -10.65 -48.83
CA ALA A 37 18.16 -9.80 -48.98
C ALA A 37 17.88 -8.77 -50.08
N GLU A 38 18.41 -7.57 -49.93
CA GLU A 38 18.70 -6.63 -51.03
C GLU A 38 19.81 -5.64 -50.59
N PRO A 39 20.52 -5.01 -51.53
CA PRO A 39 21.97 -5.01 -51.52
C PRO A 39 22.59 -3.62 -51.33
N ASP A 40 23.90 -3.64 -51.11
CA ASP A 40 24.83 -2.51 -51.17
C ASP A 40 24.61 -1.58 -52.38
N ARG A 41 24.62 -0.27 -52.12
CA ARG A 41 25.20 0.72 -53.04
C ARG A 41 25.86 1.87 -52.28
N ALA A 42 27.16 2.00 -52.52
CA ALA A 42 28.02 3.10 -52.13
C ALA A 42 27.83 4.36 -52.99
N GLY A 43 28.19 5.53 -52.44
CA GLY A 43 28.69 6.68 -53.22
C GLY A 43 28.14 8.07 -52.87
N ALA A 44 28.91 8.80 -52.05
CA ALA A 44 29.11 10.26 -51.83
C ALA A 44 28.56 11.32 -52.84
N PRO A 45 28.62 12.66 -52.58
CA PRO A 45 29.30 13.40 -51.50
C PRO A 45 28.50 14.53 -50.80
N ARG A 46 29.14 15.08 -49.76
CA ARG A 46 28.74 16.19 -48.88
C ARG A 46 28.69 17.56 -49.59
N THR A 47 27.63 18.31 -49.30
CA THR A 47 27.57 19.78 -49.20
C THR A 47 26.78 20.05 -47.91
N GLY A 48 27.20 20.86 -46.95
CA GLY A 48 27.73 22.21 -47.05
C GLY A 48 26.58 23.20 -46.77
N GLY A 49 26.13 23.29 -45.52
CA GLY A 49 25.04 24.20 -45.12
C GLY A 49 24.91 24.28 -43.60
N GLY A 50 25.58 25.25 -42.99
CA GLY A 50 25.48 25.54 -41.56
C GLY A 50 24.14 26.19 -41.22
N ALA A 51 23.43 25.60 -40.25
CA ALA A 51 22.34 26.26 -39.55
C ALA A 51 22.89 26.88 -38.25
N PRO A 52 22.45 28.08 -37.85
CA PRO A 52 22.92 28.71 -36.63
C PRO A 52 22.41 27.95 -35.40
N ALA A 53 23.29 27.77 -34.42
CA ALA A 53 22.98 27.16 -33.14
C ALA A 53 21.90 27.97 -32.40
N GLN A 54 20.74 27.35 -32.17
CA GLN A 54 19.79 27.84 -31.19
C GLN A 54 20.38 27.66 -29.79
N ALA A 55 20.41 28.74 -29.02
CA ALA A 55 20.81 28.71 -27.62
C ALA A 55 19.90 27.73 -26.83
N PRO A 56 20.45 26.96 -25.88
CA PRO A 56 19.65 26.11 -25.03
C PRO A 56 18.66 26.97 -24.22
N PRO A 57 17.43 26.49 -23.98
CA PRO A 57 16.46 27.19 -23.14
C PRO A 57 17.02 27.36 -21.72
N PRO A 58 16.69 28.46 -21.03
CA PRO A 58 17.17 28.70 -19.68
C PRO A 58 16.72 27.57 -18.74
N GLU A 59 17.66 27.11 -17.93
CA GLU A 59 17.48 26.11 -16.89
C GLU A 59 16.31 26.54 -15.98
N PRO A 60 15.31 25.66 -15.74
CA PRO A 60 14.19 26.01 -14.88
C PRO A 60 14.71 26.32 -13.48
N ALA A 61 14.37 27.51 -12.97
CA ALA A 61 14.76 27.93 -11.64
C ALA A 61 14.37 26.85 -10.61
N PRO A 62 15.25 26.55 -9.63
CA PRO A 62 14.95 25.57 -8.60
C PRO A 62 13.66 25.96 -7.90
N MET A 63 12.64 25.09 -8.00
CA MET A 63 11.39 25.27 -7.28
C MET A 63 11.70 25.37 -5.80
N ALA A 64 11.32 26.51 -5.20
CA ALA A 64 11.41 26.70 -3.77
C ALA A 64 10.67 25.55 -3.04
N PRO A 65 11.25 25.01 -1.95
CA PRO A 65 10.56 24.00 -1.16
C PRO A 65 9.23 24.56 -0.68
N LEU A 66 8.16 23.76 -0.81
CA LEU A 66 6.84 24.06 -0.24
C LEU A 66 7.00 24.27 1.27
N THR A 67 7.07 25.53 1.70
CA THR A 67 6.95 25.92 3.09
C THR A 67 5.49 25.75 3.51
N VAL A 68 5.22 24.63 4.19
CA VAL A 68 3.99 24.45 4.96
C VAL A 68 4.07 25.41 6.15
N ALA A 69 3.27 26.49 6.11
CA ALA A 69 3.14 27.41 7.23
C ALA A 69 2.37 26.70 8.37
N PRO A 70 2.90 26.65 9.60
CA PRO A 70 2.17 26.13 10.73
C PRO A 70 1.37 27.27 11.37
N GLU A 71 0.05 27.31 11.21
CA GLU A 71 -0.80 28.16 12.04
C GLU A 71 -1.98 27.40 12.68
N SER A 72 -2.00 27.57 14.00
CA SER A 72 -2.47 26.69 15.05
C SER A 72 -3.82 27.12 15.60
N GLY A 73 -4.82 26.27 15.45
CA GLY A 73 -5.71 25.93 16.56
C GLY A 73 -5.30 24.54 17.01
N SER A 74 -4.23 24.43 17.79
CA SER A 74 -3.62 23.14 18.10
C SER A 74 -4.50 22.37 19.06
N PHE A 75 -5.24 21.39 18.56
CA PHE A 75 -5.60 20.25 19.39
C PHE A 75 -4.29 19.62 19.85
N GLU A 76 -4.00 19.69 21.14
CA GLU A 76 -2.85 18.98 21.69
C GLU A 76 -3.22 17.50 21.76
N ALA A 77 -2.45 16.64 21.09
CA ALA A 77 -2.70 15.21 21.15
C ALA A 77 -2.70 14.70 22.59
N LYS A 78 -3.63 13.81 22.90
CA LYS A 78 -3.88 13.28 24.22
C LYS A 78 -3.50 11.81 24.26
N VAL A 79 -2.52 11.48 25.11
CA VAL A 79 -2.20 10.08 25.43
C VAL A 79 -3.30 9.55 26.34
N LEU A 80 -3.91 8.44 25.96
CA LEU A 80 -5.02 7.79 26.66
C LEU A 80 -4.54 6.53 27.39
N GLU A 81 -5.48 5.64 27.69
CA GLU A 81 -5.25 4.35 28.29
C GLU A 81 -4.37 3.42 27.43
N LYS A 82 -3.66 2.55 28.14
CA LYS A 82 -2.99 1.41 27.54
C LYS A 82 -4.02 0.34 27.23
N ASP A 83 -4.01 -0.11 25.99
CA ASP A 83 -4.78 -1.25 25.54
C ASP A 83 -4.31 -2.53 26.25
N PRO A 84 -5.21 -3.48 26.57
CA PRO A 84 -4.85 -4.74 27.22
C PRO A 84 -3.77 -5.54 26.49
N GLU A 85 -3.57 -5.28 25.20
CA GLU A 85 -2.60 -5.98 24.36
C GLU A 85 -1.30 -5.22 24.12
N GLY A 86 -1.10 -4.12 24.85
CA GLY A 86 0.22 -3.50 24.98
C GLY A 86 0.44 -2.22 24.18
N CYS A 87 -0.49 -1.83 23.30
CA CYS A 87 -0.42 -0.51 22.66
C CYS A 87 -0.96 0.58 23.58
N THR A 88 -0.60 1.84 23.32
CA THR A 88 -1.17 2.99 23.99
C THR A 88 -2.05 3.74 23.00
N TRP A 89 -3.29 4.01 23.39
CA TRP A 89 -4.19 4.81 22.58
C TRP A 89 -3.79 6.29 22.67
N VAL A 90 -3.79 6.98 21.53
CA VAL A 90 -3.46 8.40 21.43
C VAL A 90 -4.51 9.05 20.55
N GLU A 91 -5.16 10.08 21.06
CA GLU A 91 -6.06 10.92 20.28
C GLU A 91 -5.30 12.13 19.74
N SER A 92 -5.51 12.45 18.47
CA SER A 92 -4.97 13.64 17.84
C SER A 92 -5.95 14.23 16.85
N GLU A 93 -5.73 15.50 16.52
CA GLU A 93 -6.42 16.16 15.42
C GLU A 93 -5.35 16.70 14.46
N GLY A 94 -5.50 16.37 13.19
CA GLY A 94 -4.73 16.93 12.09
C GLY A 94 -5.65 17.79 11.24
N ALA A 95 -5.12 18.87 10.68
CA ALA A 95 -5.90 19.74 9.82
C ALA A 95 -5.02 20.40 8.77
N VAL A 96 -5.57 20.52 7.57
CA VAL A 96 -4.89 21.10 6.40
C VAL A 96 -5.74 22.19 5.78
N THR A 97 -5.08 23.18 5.19
CA THR A 97 -5.75 24.19 4.37
C THR A 97 -6.05 23.57 3.01
N VAL A 98 -7.29 23.72 2.55
CA VAL A 98 -7.76 23.22 1.27
C VAL A 98 -7.72 24.36 0.26
N SER A 99 -7.03 24.12 -0.84
CA SER A 99 -6.99 25.00 -2.00
C SER A 99 -8.00 24.58 -3.07
N ASP A 100 -8.30 25.47 -4.01
CA ASP A 100 -9.20 25.21 -5.15
C ASP A 100 -8.76 24.03 -6.04
N ARG A 101 -7.53 23.52 -5.85
CA ARG A 101 -6.95 22.44 -6.65
C ARG A 101 -7.05 21.06 -5.99
N GLU A 102 -7.38 21.01 -4.71
CA GLU A 102 -7.43 19.77 -3.93
C GLU A 102 -8.86 19.23 -3.86
N THR A 103 -9.01 17.91 -3.98
CA THR A 103 -10.29 17.24 -3.71
C THR A 103 -10.54 17.17 -2.20
N PRO A 104 -11.81 17.04 -1.74
CA PRO A 104 -12.13 16.84 -0.32
C PRO A 104 -11.35 15.71 0.34
N HIS A 105 -10.97 14.72 -0.43
CA HIS A 105 -10.30 13.55 0.07
C HIS A 105 -8.79 13.67 0.06
N GLN A 106 -8.24 14.40 -0.92
CA GLN A 106 -6.86 14.87 -0.81
C GLN A 106 -6.65 15.63 0.50
N ALA A 107 -7.62 16.48 0.85
CA ALA A 107 -7.62 17.16 2.14
C ALA A 107 -7.80 16.20 3.33
N GLU A 108 -8.73 15.24 3.25
CA GLU A 108 -8.92 14.22 4.31
C GLU A 108 -7.64 13.42 4.60
N ALA A 109 -6.97 12.95 3.56
CA ALA A 109 -5.74 12.20 3.69
C ALA A 109 -4.59 12.97 4.29
N ALA A 110 -4.41 14.20 3.82
CA ALA A 110 -3.38 15.08 4.36
C ALA A 110 -3.69 15.41 5.83
N ALA A 111 -4.97 15.57 6.20
CA ALA A 111 -5.38 15.72 7.58
C ALA A 111 -5.16 14.45 8.42
N ILE A 112 -5.45 13.25 7.91
CA ILE A 112 -5.13 11.97 8.58
C ILE A 112 -3.63 11.84 8.79
N GLN A 113 -2.83 12.12 7.75
CA GLN A 113 -1.37 12.10 7.84
C GLN A 113 -0.87 13.02 8.95
N GLU A 114 -1.35 14.27 8.95
CA GLU A 114 -0.96 15.24 9.97
C GLU A 114 -1.35 14.74 11.37
N ALA A 115 -2.57 14.23 11.53
CA ALA A 115 -3.05 13.69 12.79
C ALA A 115 -2.19 12.50 13.28
N ARG A 116 -1.80 11.58 12.39
CA ARG A 116 -0.93 10.44 12.71
C ARG A 116 0.47 10.92 13.11
N SER A 117 1.04 11.87 12.37
CA SER A 117 2.33 12.49 12.69
C SER A 117 2.31 13.14 14.08
N ILE A 118 1.23 13.84 14.42
CA ILE A 118 1.02 14.43 15.74
C ILE A 118 0.93 13.34 16.82
N SER A 119 0.14 12.28 16.63
CA SER A 119 0.01 11.17 17.58
C SER A 119 1.35 10.51 17.88
N LEU A 120 2.09 10.14 16.82
CA LEU A 120 3.39 9.50 16.96
C LEU A 120 4.41 10.42 17.61
N ARG A 121 4.47 11.69 17.23
CA ARG A 121 5.38 12.67 17.84
C ARG A 121 5.08 12.88 19.32
N LYS A 122 3.79 12.98 19.68
CA LYS A 122 3.36 13.15 21.07
C LYS A 122 3.73 11.93 21.91
N PHE A 123 3.50 10.73 21.39
CA PHE A 123 3.73 9.49 22.15
C PHE A 123 5.20 9.09 22.22
N LEU A 124 5.94 9.21 21.12
CA LEU A 124 7.32 8.73 21.01
C LEU A 124 8.36 9.81 21.30
N GLY A 125 7.95 11.07 21.40
CA GLY A 125 8.83 12.20 21.68
C GLY A 125 9.81 12.53 20.55
N VAL A 126 9.58 12.02 19.33
CA VAL A 126 10.46 12.22 18.19
C VAL A 126 9.72 12.73 16.96
N LYS A 127 10.41 13.49 16.11
CA LYS A 127 9.86 13.94 14.83
C LYS A 127 9.78 12.76 13.87
N VAL A 128 8.58 12.39 13.44
CA VAL A 128 8.38 11.35 12.43
C VAL A 128 8.56 11.95 11.04
N THR A 129 9.44 11.33 10.25
CA THR A 129 9.53 11.60 8.81
C THR A 129 8.54 10.67 8.13
N SER A 130 7.39 11.19 7.73
CA SER A 130 6.41 10.46 6.95
C SER A 130 6.73 10.61 5.45
N ARG A 131 6.73 9.50 4.71
CA ARG A 131 6.69 9.55 3.24
C ARG A 131 5.22 9.73 2.84
N PHE A 132 4.89 10.90 2.30
CA PHE A 132 3.60 11.13 1.66
C PHE A 132 3.77 10.70 0.19
N MET A 133 3.01 9.70 -0.24
CA MET A 133 2.92 9.40 -1.67
C MET A 133 2.30 10.61 -2.36
N SER A 134 2.94 11.08 -3.43
CA SER A 134 2.45 12.25 -4.13
C SER A 134 1.20 11.88 -4.92
N PHE A 135 0.02 12.27 -4.44
CA PHE A 135 -1.27 12.18 -5.15
C PHE A 135 -1.35 13.17 -6.32
N LYS A 136 -0.34 13.15 -7.20
CA LYS A 136 -0.08 14.22 -8.17
C LYS A 136 -0.81 14.07 -9.51
N GLU A 137 -1.67 13.08 -9.68
CA GLU A 137 -2.32 12.88 -10.99
C GLU A 137 -3.74 13.46 -11.09
N GLU A 138 -4.02 14.10 -12.23
CA GLU A 138 -5.35 14.52 -12.66
C GLU A 138 -6.37 13.38 -12.69
N THR A 139 -5.91 12.12 -12.74
CA THR A 139 -6.72 10.89 -12.75
C THR A 139 -7.41 10.60 -11.41
N MET A 140 -6.96 11.18 -10.29
CA MET A 140 -7.58 11.00 -8.97
C MET A 140 -8.61 12.08 -8.59
N ARG A 141 -8.90 13.05 -9.49
CA ARG A 141 -9.91 14.08 -9.23
C ARG A 141 -11.32 13.46 -9.15
N GLY A 142 -11.97 13.60 -8.00
CA GLY A 142 -13.32 13.11 -7.74
C GLY A 142 -13.40 11.64 -7.31
N GLN A 143 -12.27 11.05 -6.88
CA GLN A 143 -12.24 9.73 -6.30
C GLN A 143 -11.84 9.78 -4.84
N ASP A 144 -12.87 9.62 -4.04
CA ASP A 144 -13.01 10.27 -2.77
C ASP A 144 -12.44 9.37 -1.65
N HIS A 145 -12.87 8.14 -1.49
CA HIS A 145 -12.32 7.21 -0.48
C HIS A 145 -10.83 6.84 -0.60
N LEU A 146 -10.10 7.27 -1.65
CA LEU A 146 -8.77 6.72 -1.96
C LEU A 146 -7.62 7.25 -1.12
N VAL A 147 -7.70 8.51 -0.72
CA VAL A 147 -6.50 9.23 -0.30
C VAL A 147 -6.22 8.99 1.20
N SER A 148 -7.25 8.73 2.01
CA SER A 148 -7.21 8.64 3.47
C SER A 148 -6.38 7.47 4.04
N ASP A 149 -6.20 6.40 3.26
CA ASP A 149 -5.68 5.13 3.76
C ASP A 149 -4.16 4.96 3.58
N ILE A 150 -3.49 5.92 2.94
CA ILE A 150 -2.13 5.72 2.46
C ILE A 150 -1.17 6.67 3.18
N VAL A 151 -0.68 6.19 4.31
CA VAL A 151 0.33 6.89 5.09
C VAL A 151 1.27 5.88 5.73
N GLN A 152 2.55 5.97 5.36
CA GLN A 152 3.64 5.24 6.02
C GLN A 152 4.08 6.00 7.28
N ALA A 153 4.19 5.28 8.40
CA ALA A 153 4.90 5.74 9.58
C ALA A 153 5.98 4.72 9.92
N THR A 154 7.24 5.15 10.02
CA THR A 154 8.36 4.27 10.41
C THR A 154 9.27 4.88 11.48
N ARG A 155 9.73 3.95 12.33
CA ARG A 155 10.99 3.84 13.10
C ARG A 155 11.16 4.31 14.55
N PRO A 156 10.24 5.04 15.18
CA PRO A 156 10.25 5.11 16.65
C PRO A 156 9.15 4.28 17.30
N GLY A 157 8.14 3.90 16.52
CA GLY A 157 6.99 3.13 16.98
C GLY A 157 6.10 2.75 15.81
N ARG A 158 5.18 1.84 16.09
CA ARG A 158 4.28 1.18 15.13
C ARG A 158 2.85 1.49 15.50
N GLU A 159 2.05 1.88 14.51
CA GLU A 159 0.61 2.05 14.68
C GLU A 159 -0.11 0.75 14.32
N ILE A 160 -0.70 0.13 15.34
CA ILE A 160 -1.34 -1.17 15.28
C ILE A 160 -2.78 -1.07 14.82
N ASP A 161 -3.49 -0.04 15.29
CA ASP A 161 -4.87 0.24 14.94
C ASP A 161 -5.11 1.76 14.86
N MET A 162 -6.10 2.17 14.08
CA MET A 162 -6.49 3.56 13.88
C MET A 162 -8.00 3.65 13.70
N ARG A 163 -8.62 4.60 14.41
CA ARG A 163 -10.06 4.89 14.30
C ARG A 163 -10.28 6.36 14.04
N VAL A 164 -11.00 6.70 12.98
CA VAL A 164 -11.46 8.07 12.73
C VAL A 164 -12.64 8.35 13.66
N LEU A 165 -12.51 9.37 14.51
CA LEU A 165 -13.53 9.76 15.49
C LEU A 165 -14.43 10.86 14.93
N ASP A 166 -13.87 11.78 14.16
CA ASP A 166 -14.56 12.93 13.60
C ASP A 166 -13.78 13.48 12.40
N LYS A 167 -14.47 14.08 11.43
CA LYS A 167 -13.83 14.70 10.26
C LYS A 167 -14.76 15.70 9.57
N GLY A 168 -14.17 16.62 8.81
CA GLY A 168 -14.92 17.49 7.91
C GLY A 168 -14.26 18.82 7.65
N TYR A 169 -15.03 19.75 7.08
CA TYR A 169 -14.59 21.11 6.84
C TYR A 169 -14.89 22.02 8.03
N ARG A 170 -13.94 22.90 8.35
CA ARG A 170 -14.08 23.98 9.33
C ARG A 170 -13.71 25.31 8.67
N SER A 171 -14.47 26.34 8.98
CA SER A 171 -14.16 27.71 8.61
C SER A 171 -13.13 28.30 9.58
N VAL A 172 -12.20 29.07 9.06
CA VAL A 172 -11.26 29.87 9.85
C VAL A 172 -11.53 31.36 9.58
N PRO A 173 -11.14 32.29 10.47
CA PRO A 173 -11.36 33.71 10.24
C PRO A 173 -10.81 34.15 8.88
N GLY A 174 -11.69 34.74 8.05
CA GLY A 174 -11.34 35.18 6.69
C GLY A 174 -11.43 34.11 5.60
N CYS A 175 -11.84 32.88 5.92
CA CYS A 175 -11.88 31.80 4.94
C CYS A 175 -12.89 30.69 5.34
N GLU A 176 -14.04 30.67 4.65
CA GLU A 176 -15.13 29.72 4.91
C GLU A 176 -14.83 28.36 4.28
N GLY A 177 -14.96 27.27 5.04
CA GLY A 177 -14.84 25.90 4.53
C GLY A 177 -13.47 25.51 3.97
N CYS A 178 -12.42 26.28 4.21
CA CYS A 178 -11.10 26.05 3.60
C CYS A 178 -10.11 25.32 4.50
N ARG A 179 -10.55 24.76 5.63
CA ARG A 179 -9.73 23.87 6.45
C ARG A 179 -10.43 22.53 6.58
N TYR A 180 -9.77 21.45 6.19
CA TYR A 180 -10.23 20.10 6.46
C TYR A 180 -9.56 19.60 7.73
N TYR A 181 -10.31 19.01 8.65
CA TYR A 181 -9.77 18.42 9.86
C TYR A 181 -10.16 16.94 9.97
N VAL A 182 -9.32 16.18 10.66
CA VAL A 182 -9.60 14.81 11.07
C VAL A 182 -9.16 14.65 12.50
N ARG A 183 -10.05 14.14 13.34
CA ARG A 183 -9.74 13.65 14.69
C ARG A 183 -9.69 12.13 14.66
N LEU A 184 -8.57 11.58 15.11
CA LEU A 184 -8.35 10.14 15.13
C LEU A 184 -7.94 9.64 16.51
N ARG A 185 -8.06 8.33 16.68
CA ARG A 185 -7.53 7.57 17.81
C ARG A 185 -6.59 6.48 17.26
N SER A 186 -5.30 6.57 17.58
CA SER A 186 -4.24 5.65 17.13
C SER A 186 -3.77 4.76 18.27
N CYS A 187 -3.62 3.46 18.03
CA CYS A 187 -3.08 2.47 18.97
C CYS A 187 -1.60 2.25 18.63
N ILE A 188 -0.70 2.84 19.42
CA ILE A 188 0.73 2.93 19.09
C ILE A 188 1.56 2.09 20.06
N VAL A 189 2.53 1.35 19.53
CA VAL A 189 3.52 0.59 20.30
C VAL A 189 4.90 1.16 20.00
N PRO A 190 5.74 1.51 21.00
CA PRO A 190 7.11 1.93 20.74
C PRO A 190 7.92 0.75 20.20
N GLU A 191 8.91 1.04 19.36
CA GLU A 191 9.82 -0.02 18.91
C GLU A 191 10.62 -0.57 20.11
N PRO A 192 10.77 -1.91 20.27
CA PRO A 192 11.57 -2.48 21.35
C PRO A 192 13.00 -1.96 21.34
N MET A 193 13.59 -1.75 22.52
CA MET A 193 14.96 -1.22 22.64
C MET A 193 16.02 -2.14 22.01
N ASP A 194 15.73 -3.44 21.96
CA ASP A 194 16.55 -4.51 21.38
C ASP A 194 16.19 -4.81 19.90
N ALA A 195 15.29 -4.01 19.29
CA ALA A 195 15.03 -4.09 17.87
C ALA A 195 16.29 -3.82 17.06
N ASP A 196 16.44 -4.54 15.95
CA ASP A 196 17.61 -4.38 15.09
C ASP A 196 17.40 -3.20 14.16
N LYS A 197 18.01 -2.07 14.50
CA LYS A 197 17.88 -0.81 13.75
C LYS A 197 18.41 -0.88 12.32
N ASP A 198 19.22 -1.88 11.99
CA ASP A 198 19.73 -2.07 10.64
C ASP A 198 18.90 -3.10 9.86
N PHE A 199 17.88 -3.72 10.48
CA PHE A 199 16.95 -4.59 9.79
C PHE A 199 15.80 -3.77 9.18
N THR A 200 15.75 -3.74 7.86
CA THR A 200 14.72 -3.10 7.04
C THR A 200 14.25 -4.04 5.96
N VAL A 201 13.08 -3.77 5.43
CA VAL A 201 12.62 -4.27 4.15
C VAL A 201 12.11 -3.08 3.35
N GLU A 202 12.35 -3.09 2.05
CA GLU A 202 11.82 -2.12 1.09
C GLU A 202 10.81 -2.84 0.20
N LEU A 203 9.65 -2.24 0.00
CA LEU A 203 8.63 -2.67 -0.94
C LEU A 203 8.45 -1.61 -2.03
N LYS A 204 8.56 -2.04 -3.29
CA LYS A 204 8.21 -1.22 -4.45
C LYS A 204 7.08 -1.89 -5.22
N VAL A 205 6.10 -1.09 -5.62
CA VAL A 205 5.06 -1.51 -6.55
C VAL A 205 5.44 -1.05 -7.95
N SER A 206 5.15 -1.87 -8.96
CA SER A 206 5.43 -1.50 -10.36
C SER A 206 4.70 -0.23 -10.78
N ARG A 207 3.48 -0.03 -10.26
CA ARG A 207 2.59 1.10 -10.51
C ARG A 207 1.69 1.32 -9.29
N GLU A 208 1.50 2.57 -8.91
CA GLU A 208 0.58 2.97 -7.84
C GLU A 208 -0.86 3.17 -8.37
N ILE A 209 -1.02 3.31 -9.70
CA ILE A 209 -2.30 3.47 -10.38
C ILE A 209 -2.45 2.35 -11.40
N LEU A 210 -3.50 1.57 -11.24
CA LEU A 210 -3.88 0.43 -12.07
C LEU A 210 -5.31 0.60 -12.55
N TYR A 211 -5.62 0.04 -13.72
CA TYR A 211 -7.00 -0.18 -14.14
C TYR A 211 -7.38 -1.65 -13.93
N GLU A 212 -8.67 -1.95 -13.77
CA GLU A 212 -9.17 -3.32 -13.69
C GLU A 212 -8.62 -4.16 -14.86
N GLY A 213 -8.00 -5.29 -14.54
CA GLY A 213 -7.32 -6.17 -15.50
C GLY A 213 -5.86 -5.82 -15.78
N ASP A 214 -5.30 -4.75 -15.22
CA ASP A 214 -3.88 -4.44 -15.33
C ASP A 214 -3.02 -5.42 -14.53
N GLU A 215 -1.86 -5.78 -15.06
CA GLU A 215 -0.86 -6.58 -14.34
C GLU A 215 0.08 -5.68 -13.54
N ALA A 216 0.39 -6.08 -12.33
CA ALA A 216 1.39 -5.45 -11.47
C ALA A 216 2.46 -6.46 -11.06
N PHE A 217 3.58 -5.94 -10.59
CA PHE A 217 4.57 -6.72 -9.86
C PHE A 217 5.06 -5.94 -8.65
N LEU A 218 5.58 -6.66 -7.68
CA LEU A 218 6.13 -6.13 -6.45
C LEU A 218 7.62 -6.46 -6.41
N GLU A 219 8.47 -5.53 -6.03
CA GLU A 219 9.89 -5.76 -5.73
C GLU A 219 10.11 -5.60 -4.23
N ILE A 220 10.63 -6.64 -3.58
CA ILE A 220 10.90 -6.69 -2.14
C ILE A 220 12.40 -6.88 -1.93
N THR A 221 13.02 -5.98 -1.16
CA THR A 221 14.45 -6.04 -0.85
C THR A 221 14.68 -5.90 0.66
N PRO A 222 15.08 -6.97 1.38
CA PRO A 222 15.43 -6.89 2.79
C PRO A 222 16.90 -6.48 2.97
N SER A 223 17.24 -5.83 4.09
CA SER A 223 18.64 -5.53 4.42
C SER A 223 19.41 -6.69 5.02
N LYS A 224 18.72 -7.70 5.56
CA LYS A 224 19.29 -8.90 6.21
C LYS A 224 18.52 -10.14 5.78
N ASP A 225 19.11 -11.31 6.00
CA ASP A 225 18.46 -12.60 5.75
C ASP A 225 17.14 -12.71 6.52
N CYS A 226 16.06 -13.07 5.83
CA CYS A 226 14.72 -13.06 6.41
C CYS A 226 13.72 -13.99 5.71
N HIS A 227 12.58 -14.14 6.35
CA HIS A 227 11.36 -14.77 5.86
C HIS A 227 10.36 -13.68 5.48
N ILE A 228 9.66 -13.85 4.35
CA ILE A 228 8.75 -12.85 3.80
C ILE A 228 7.30 -13.26 4.00
N TYR A 229 6.49 -12.32 4.50
CA TYR A 229 5.04 -12.41 4.61
C TYR A 229 4.44 -11.22 3.87
N LEU A 230 3.59 -11.50 2.89
CA LEU A 230 3.01 -10.48 2.03
C LEU A 230 1.49 -10.45 2.22
N TYR A 231 0.96 -9.26 2.41
CA TYR A 231 -0.44 -9.00 2.69
C TYR A 231 -1.01 -8.00 1.70
N ASP A 232 -2.29 -8.15 1.45
CA ASP A 232 -3.12 -7.16 0.77
C ASP A 232 -4.27 -6.78 1.71
N THR A 233 -4.47 -5.48 1.93
CA THR A 233 -5.57 -4.95 2.74
C THR A 233 -6.41 -3.98 1.93
N TYR A 234 -7.70 -4.27 1.80
CA TYR A 234 -8.63 -3.51 0.97
C TYR A 234 -9.99 -3.31 1.65
N ASP A 235 -10.79 -2.37 1.16
CA ASP A 235 -12.20 -2.24 1.58
C ASP A 235 -13.04 -3.26 0.81
N ALA A 236 -13.59 -4.25 1.54
CA ALA A 236 -14.47 -5.27 0.99
C ALA A 236 -15.93 -4.80 0.83
N GLY A 237 -16.17 -3.49 0.93
CA GLY A 237 -17.47 -2.85 0.85
C GLY A 237 -18.16 -2.75 2.20
N LYS A 238 -19.10 -1.79 2.29
CA LYS A 238 -19.84 -1.46 3.52
C LYS A 238 -18.95 -1.05 4.70
N GLY A 239 -17.78 -0.48 4.41
CA GLY A 239 -16.82 0.00 5.41
C GLY A 239 -16.10 -1.12 6.16
N LYS A 240 -15.95 -2.30 5.56
CA LYS A 240 -15.26 -3.44 6.17
C LYS A 240 -13.89 -3.62 5.51
N LYS A 241 -12.83 -3.39 6.28
CA LYS A 241 -11.47 -3.72 5.84
C LYS A 241 -11.26 -5.24 5.90
N GLN A 242 -10.75 -5.79 4.82
CA GLN A 242 -10.35 -7.19 4.68
C GLN A 242 -8.83 -7.24 4.51
N THR A 243 -8.18 -8.26 5.08
CA THR A 243 -6.75 -8.49 4.89
C THR A 243 -6.54 -9.93 4.42
N ASP A 244 -5.97 -10.09 3.25
CA ASP A 244 -5.62 -11.38 2.67
C ASP A 244 -4.10 -11.61 2.73
N LEU A 245 -3.72 -12.87 2.97
CA LEU A 245 -2.33 -13.32 3.00
C LEU A 245 -1.95 -13.85 1.61
N LEU A 246 -1.06 -13.12 0.93
CA LEU A 246 -0.55 -13.50 -0.39
C LEU A 246 0.60 -14.49 -0.28
N VAL A 247 1.49 -14.28 0.71
CA VAL A 247 2.66 -15.13 0.97
C VAL A 247 2.85 -15.31 2.47
N PRO A 248 3.04 -16.55 2.98
CA PRO A 248 2.86 -17.80 2.27
C PRO A 248 1.37 -18.07 1.98
N SER A 249 1.07 -18.79 0.89
CA SER A 249 -0.28 -19.20 0.52
C SER A 249 -0.31 -20.65 0.02
N GLU A 250 -1.48 -21.16 -0.35
CA GLU A 250 -1.62 -22.50 -0.94
C GLU A 250 -0.87 -22.65 -2.28
N PHE A 251 -0.63 -21.51 -2.97
CA PHE A 251 0.01 -21.45 -4.28
C PHE A 251 1.50 -21.10 -4.19
N LEU A 252 1.95 -20.48 -3.10
CA LEU A 252 3.35 -20.11 -2.92
C LEU A 252 3.81 -20.42 -1.50
N SER A 253 4.79 -21.31 -1.40
CA SER A 253 5.41 -21.65 -0.13
C SER A 253 6.15 -20.46 0.49
N GLU A 254 6.62 -20.64 1.72
CA GLU A 254 7.43 -19.65 2.41
C GLU A 254 8.62 -19.16 1.57
N VAL A 255 8.77 -17.83 1.48
CA VAL A 255 9.86 -17.17 0.74
C VAL A 255 10.94 -16.75 1.72
N ARG A 256 12.17 -17.20 1.47
CA ARG A 256 13.36 -16.81 2.23
C ARG A 256 14.33 -16.04 1.35
N LEU A 257 14.70 -14.84 1.78
CA LEU A 257 15.61 -13.95 1.06
C LEU A 257 16.90 -13.73 1.85
N ARG A 258 18.00 -13.53 1.12
CA ARG A 258 19.25 -13.02 1.70
C ARG A 258 19.22 -11.50 1.78
N GLY A 259 19.98 -10.93 2.71
CA GLY A 259 20.16 -9.47 2.77
C GLY A 259 20.66 -8.91 1.44
N GLY A 260 20.03 -7.83 0.97
CA GLY A 260 20.30 -7.16 -0.30
C GLY A 260 19.76 -7.86 -1.54
N GLN A 261 19.15 -9.04 -1.41
CA GLN A 261 18.55 -9.75 -2.54
C GLN A 261 17.16 -9.20 -2.84
N ALA A 262 17.00 -8.60 -4.03
CA ALA A 262 15.68 -8.25 -4.54
C ALA A 262 14.92 -9.50 -4.98
N TRP A 263 13.63 -9.56 -4.63
CA TRP A 263 12.70 -10.58 -5.07
C TRP A 263 11.48 -9.93 -5.72
N VAL A 264 11.06 -10.46 -6.87
CA VAL A 264 9.93 -9.94 -7.64
C VAL A 264 8.75 -10.89 -7.51
N TYR A 265 7.58 -10.39 -7.10
CA TYR A 265 6.35 -11.16 -7.04
C TYR A 265 5.34 -10.67 -8.09
N PRO A 266 4.68 -11.57 -8.85
CA PRO A 266 4.92 -13.02 -8.93
C PRO A 266 6.23 -13.37 -9.65
N ASP A 267 6.99 -14.34 -9.11
CA ASP A 267 8.20 -14.89 -9.76
C ASP A 267 7.89 -16.10 -10.64
N GLU A 268 8.91 -16.69 -11.25
CA GLU A 268 8.78 -17.89 -12.08
C GLU A 268 8.28 -19.12 -11.30
N GLU A 269 8.50 -19.19 -9.98
CA GLU A 269 7.94 -20.28 -9.16
C GLU A 269 6.43 -20.09 -8.97
N ALA A 270 6.00 -18.87 -8.62
CA ALA A 270 4.60 -18.50 -8.53
C ALA A 270 3.87 -18.79 -9.85
N LYS A 271 4.47 -18.43 -10.99
CA LYS A 271 3.93 -18.73 -12.34
C LYS A 271 3.78 -20.23 -12.59
N LYS A 272 4.79 -21.04 -12.24
CA LYS A 272 4.72 -22.51 -12.36
C LYS A 272 3.62 -23.12 -11.49
N ARG A 273 3.26 -22.48 -10.39
CA ARG A 273 2.20 -22.90 -9.46
C ARG A 273 0.83 -22.29 -9.79
N GLY A 274 0.72 -21.60 -10.92
CA GLY A 274 -0.53 -21.09 -11.47
C GLY A 274 -0.76 -19.59 -11.28
N ILE A 275 0.07 -18.89 -10.49
CA ILE A 275 0.01 -17.43 -10.35
C ILE A 275 0.72 -16.78 -11.54
N LEU A 276 0.04 -16.71 -12.68
CA LEU A 276 0.60 -16.18 -13.91
C LEU A 276 0.88 -14.67 -13.84
N ALA A 277 0.03 -13.93 -13.13
CA ALA A 277 0.14 -12.49 -12.94
C ALA A 277 -0.55 -12.05 -11.63
N LEU A 278 -0.08 -10.93 -11.08
CA LEU A 278 -0.80 -10.16 -10.06
C LEU A 278 -1.68 -9.17 -10.82
N THR A 279 -2.96 -9.45 -10.93
CA THR A 279 -3.91 -8.67 -11.73
C THR A 279 -4.81 -7.83 -10.84
N ALA A 280 -4.88 -6.53 -11.11
CA ALA A 280 -5.75 -5.59 -10.41
C ALA A 280 -7.22 -5.93 -10.65
N GLN A 281 -8.00 -6.08 -9.57
CA GLN A 281 -9.44 -6.33 -9.64
C GLN A 281 -10.19 -5.39 -8.70
N LEU A 282 -11.38 -4.97 -9.09
CA LEU A 282 -12.25 -4.23 -8.20
C LEU A 282 -13.02 -5.19 -7.28
N PRO A 283 -13.40 -4.76 -6.06
CA PRO A 283 -14.31 -5.49 -5.20
C PRO A 283 -15.64 -5.84 -5.90
N PRO A 284 -16.40 -6.86 -5.42
CA PRO A 284 -17.60 -7.36 -6.11
C PRO A 284 -18.73 -6.36 -6.28
N ASP A 285 -18.80 -5.34 -5.41
CA ASP A 285 -19.74 -4.22 -5.53
C ASP A 285 -19.33 -3.21 -6.61
N LYS A 286 -18.18 -3.44 -7.28
CA LYS A 286 -17.64 -2.69 -8.41
C LYS A 286 -17.67 -1.18 -8.18
N PRO A 287 -17.01 -0.68 -7.12
CA PRO A 287 -16.87 0.76 -6.96
C PRO A 287 -16.12 1.33 -8.16
N ALA A 288 -16.29 2.63 -8.43
CA ALA A 288 -15.57 3.28 -9.52
C ALA A 288 -14.04 3.15 -9.37
N VAL A 289 -13.59 2.95 -8.13
CA VAL A 289 -12.19 2.76 -7.77
C VAL A 289 -12.05 2.03 -6.43
N SER A 290 -10.93 1.36 -6.20
CA SER A 290 -10.54 0.70 -4.93
C SER A 290 -9.15 1.15 -4.49
N VAL A 291 -8.89 1.22 -3.18
CA VAL A 291 -7.52 1.28 -2.62
C VAL A 291 -7.18 -0.05 -2.00
N GLU A 292 -5.96 -0.47 -2.26
CA GLU A 292 -5.34 -1.62 -1.64
C GLU A 292 -4.03 -1.17 -0.98
N GLU A 293 -3.79 -1.63 0.25
CA GLU A 293 -2.50 -1.53 0.92
C GLU A 293 -1.79 -2.88 0.82
N ILE A 294 -0.73 -2.91 0.03
CA ILE A 294 0.21 -4.03 -0.01
C ILE A 294 1.22 -3.84 1.12
N ARG A 295 1.33 -4.82 2.01
CA ARG A 295 2.26 -4.78 3.14
C ARG A 295 3.18 -5.98 3.12
N VAL A 296 4.46 -5.73 3.27
CA VAL A 296 5.46 -6.76 3.49
C VAL A 296 5.91 -6.75 4.94
N ILE A 297 5.99 -7.94 5.54
CA ILE A 297 6.60 -8.17 6.85
C ILE A 297 7.76 -9.12 6.63
N ALA A 298 8.95 -8.70 7.06
CA ALA A 298 10.17 -9.48 7.01
C ALA A 298 10.57 -9.87 8.43
N SER A 299 10.73 -11.17 8.71
CA SER A 299 11.17 -11.67 10.02
C SER A 299 12.50 -12.41 9.92
N LYS A 300 13.36 -12.28 10.94
CA LYS A 300 14.64 -13.01 10.96
C LYS A 300 14.50 -14.51 11.18
N THR A 301 13.40 -14.92 11.83
CA THR A 301 13.07 -16.31 12.10
C THR A 301 11.69 -16.62 11.55
N PRO A 302 11.42 -17.87 11.12
CA PRO A 302 10.13 -18.24 10.61
C PRO A 302 9.06 -18.02 11.69
N LEU A 303 7.96 -17.41 11.30
CA LEU A 303 6.83 -17.15 12.18
C LEU A 303 5.90 -18.37 12.23
N PRO A 304 5.37 -18.73 13.40
CA PRO A 304 4.28 -19.70 13.49
C PRO A 304 3.02 -19.18 12.78
N VAL A 305 2.25 -20.06 12.13
CA VAL A 305 0.98 -19.73 11.42
C VAL A 305 0.05 -18.85 12.26
N ARG A 306 -0.10 -19.18 13.55
CA ARG A 306 -0.88 -18.41 14.52
C ARG A 306 -0.50 -16.94 14.63
N THR A 307 0.69 -16.56 14.20
CA THR A 307 1.22 -15.20 14.28
C THR A 307 0.82 -14.41 13.04
N TYR A 308 1.05 -14.97 11.86
CA TYR A 308 0.99 -14.25 10.59
C TYR A 308 -0.34 -14.40 9.83
N ASP A 309 -1.18 -15.40 10.14
CA ASP A 309 -2.43 -15.64 9.40
C ASP A 309 -3.54 -14.63 9.83
N PRO A 310 -4.02 -13.77 8.92
CA PRO A 310 -5.04 -12.76 9.24
C PRO A 310 -6.41 -13.35 9.58
N LYS A 311 -6.69 -14.61 9.20
CA LYS A 311 -7.96 -15.30 9.45
C LYS A 311 -8.05 -15.87 10.86
N ILE A 312 -6.92 -15.96 11.57
CA ILE A 312 -6.90 -16.40 12.97
C ILE A 312 -7.35 -15.22 13.84
N PRO A 313 -8.51 -15.31 14.51
CA PRO A 313 -8.98 -14.23 15.37
C PRO A 313 -8.08 -14.12 16.60
N ASN A 314 -8.03 -12.93 17.17
CA ASN A 314 -7.37 -12.73 18.44
C ASN A 314 -8.14 -13.43 19.58
N PRO A 315 -7.53 -14.36 20.35
CA PRO A 315 -8.22 -15.03 21.45
C PRO A 315 -8.70 -14.07 22.54
N ARG A 316 -8.11 -12.87 22.63
CA ARG A 316 -8.44 -11.83 23.62
C ARG A 316 -9.47 -10.82 23.11
N GLN A 317 -9.73 -10.79 21.79
CA GLN A 317 -10.67 -9.87 21.15
C GLN A 317 -11.30 -10.55 19.93
N SER A 318 -12.52 -11.04 20.08
CA SER A 318 -13.19 -11.90 19.07
C SER A 318 -13.53 -11.19 17.76
N ASP A 319 -13.45 -9.86 17.72
CA ASP A 319 -13.68 -9.00 16.55
C ASP A 319 -12.38 -8.50 15.89
N ASP A 320 -11.21 -8.78 16.48
CA ASP A 320 -9.91 -8.37 15.96
C ASP A 320 -9.33 -9.49 15.07
N SER A 321 -9.74 -9.48 13.80
CA SER A 321 -9.13 -10.24 12.70
C SER A 321 -8.53 -9.29 11.66
N GLY A 322 -7.69 -9.80 10.76
CA GLY A 322 -7.04 -8.97 9.74
C GLY A 322 -5.74 -8.31 10.21
N ARG A 323 -5.42 -7.14 9.64
CA ARG A 323 -4.13 -6.45 9.85
C ARG A 323 -3.79 -6.19 11.32
N ALA A 324 -4.69 -5.59 12.09
CA ALA A 324 -4.42 -5.20 13.48
C ALA A 324 -4.07 -6.43 14.34
N ALA A 325 -4.86 -7.50 14.23
CA ALA A 325 -4.61 -8.78 14.91
C ALA A 325 -3.24 -9.38 14.58
N VAL A 326 -2.82 -9.36 13.31
CA VAL A 326 -1.49 -9.82 12.88
C VAL A 326 -0.39 -8.99 13.55
N LEU A 327 -0.49 -7.65 13.49
CA LEU A 327 0.51 -6.76 14.07
C LEU A 327 0.61 -6.90 15.61
N ARG A 328 -0.51 -7.13 16.30
CA ARG A 328 -0.52 -7.40 17.75
C ARG A 328 0.23 -8.69 18.08
N ARG A 329 -0.05 -9.78 17.37
CA ARG A 329 0.63 -11.07 17.60
C ARG A 329 2.10 -11.00 17.25
N LEU A 330 2.46 -10.28 16.19
CA LEU A 330 3.85 -10.02 15.83
C LEU A 330 4.59 -9.25 16.91
N ASN A 331 4.02 -8.17 17.44
CA ASN A 331 4.62 -7.44 18.55
C ASN A 331 4.78 -8.30 19.81
N ASN A 332 3.85 -9.21 20.05
CA ASN A 332 3.89 -10.13 21.19
C ASN A 332 4.74 -11.38 20.96
N SER A 333 5.29 -11.57 19.75
CA SER A 333 6.04 -12.77 19.39
C SER A 333 7.49 -12.77 19.92
N GLY A 334 8.04 -11.59 20.24
CA GLY A 334 9.45 -11.42 20.56
C GLY A 334 10.39 -11.63 19.36
N VAL A 335 9.86 -11.84 18.16
CA VAL A 335 10.64 -11.99 16.94
C VAL A 335 11.10 -10.61 16.45
N ASN A 336 12.32 -10.53 15.95
CA ASN A 336 12.82 -9.33 15.30
C ASN A 336 12.27 -9.27 13.86
N TRP A 337 11.49 -8.25 13.56
CA TRP A 337 10.84 -8.07 12.27
C TRP A 337 10.84 -6.60 11.83
N ALA A 338 10.86 -6.42 10.51
CA ALA A 338 10.75 -5.15 9.82
C ALA A 338 9.53 -5.20 8.88
N GLU A 339 9.00 -4.04 8.51
CA GLU A 339 7.90 -3.93 7.56
C GLU A 339 8.07 -2.74 6.63
N ASP A 340 7.39 -2.82 5.49
CA ASP A 340 7.13 -1.71 4.59
C ASP A 340 5.74 -1.91 3.97
N SER A 341 5.11 -0.84 3.50
CA SER A 341 3.83 -0.94 2.81
C SER A 341 3.71 0.07 1.69
N ALA A 342 3.06 -0.31 0.61
CA ALA A 342 2.80 0.54 -0.53
C ALA A 342 1.31 0.45 -0.84
N ALA A 343 0.74 1.53 -1.32
CA ALA A 343 -0.67 1.52 -1.69
C ALA A 343 -0.86 1.64 -3.19
N ILE A 344 -1.95 1.06 -3.65
CA ILE A 344 -2.30 0.96 -5.05
C ILE A 344 -3.76 1.38 -5.19
N SER A 345 -4.05 2.17 -6.22
CA SER A 345 -5.41 2.53 -6.63
C SER A 345 -5.79 1.74 -7.88
N ILE A 346 -6.95 1.10 -7.86
CA ILE A 346 -7.48 0.32 -8.97
C ILE A 346 -8.74 1.00 -9.50
N PHE A 347 -8.73 1.43 -10.76
CA PHE A 347 -9.84 2.12 -11.42
C PHE A 347 -10.64 1.18 -12.30
N GLN A 348 -11.95 1.42 -12.42
CA GLN A 348 -12.74 0.74 -13.43
C GLN A 348 -12.21 1.06 -14.83
N ARG A 349 -12.01 0.04 -15.66
CA ARG A 349 -11.65 0.24 -17.07
C ARG A 349 -12.87 0.77 -17.82
N LYS A 350 -12.72 1.92 -18.48
CA LYS A 350 -13.78 2.57 -19.26
C LYS A 350 -14.07 1.84 -20.58
#